data_AF-A0A8T5R380-F1
#
_entry.id   AF-A0A8T5R380-F1
#
_cell.length_a   1.000
_cell.length_b   1.000
_cell.length_c   1.000
_cell.angle_alpha   90.00
_cell.angle_beta   90.00
_cell.angle_gamma   90.00
#
_symmetry.space_group_name_H-M   'P 1'
#
loop_
_entity.id
_entity.type
_entity.pdbx_description
1 polymer ?
#
loop_
_entity_poly.entity_id
_entity_poly.type
_entity_poly.pdbx_seq_one_letter_code
_entity_poly.pdbx_strand_id
1 'polypeptide(L)'
;MMKIKSLFKSKLMVFCIQILILLIFSAIFNYQIQIDFDSSTDPRAGEQQFIIQFLANLFLYNTTFGFLYINFTWVIVSLLPILMFNNFRKAYSMNLATFFFPNFFFYVFYWRYSITSFSSVFPTFLVETVALAITLVIISIGLSFVLKLIRSEEKKIDIKDIELKNRSECPQCGAKFDSKPEYCYNCNTYLKEELGEIIGSEK
;
A
#
# COMPACT_ATOMS: atom_id res chain seq x y z
N MET A 1 -24.28 3.08 -4.81
CA MET A 1 -23.10 3.24 -3.92
C MET A 1 -21.98 2.25 -4.29
N MET A 2 -21.60 2.21 -5.57
CA MET A 2 -20.54 1.35 -6.14
C MET A 2 -19.83 2.19 -7.21
N LYS A 3 -18.68 2.78 -6.88
CA LYS A 3 -17.73 3.45 -7.81
C LYS A 3 -16.49 4.02 -7.08
N ILE A 4 -16.61 4.36 -5.79
CA ILE A 4 -15.47 4.85 -5.00
C ILE A 4 -14.43 3.74 -4.76
N LYS A 5 -14.85 2.53 -4.38
CA LYS A 5 -13.94 1.39 -4.17
C LYS A 5 -13.16 0.97 -5.42
N SER A 6 -13.69 1.21 -6.64
CA SER A 6 -12.96 0.91 -7.88
C SER A 6 -11.96 2.02 -8.23
N LEU A 7 -12.28 3.29 -7.94
CA LEU A 7 -11.36 4.42 -8.15
C LEU A 7 -10.11 4.28 -7.29
N PHE A 8 -10.28 3.92 -6.00
CA PHE A 8 -9.15 3.69 -5.10
C PHE A 8 -8.24 2.54 -5.57
N LYS A 9 -8.71 1.59 -6.38
CA LYS A 9 -7.86 0.53 -6.95
C LYS A 9 -7.01 1.00 -8.14
N SER A 10 -7.20 2.22 -8.65
CA SER A 10 -6.39 2.75 -9.74
C SER A 10 -4.98 3.10 -9.25
N LYS A 11 -3.95 2.63 -9.97
CA LYS A 11 -2.54 2.95 -9.67
C LYS A 11 -2.29 4.46 -9.60
N LEU A 12 -2.95 5.24 -10.45
CA LEU A 12 -2.82 6.70 -10.46
C LEU A 12 -3.36 7.32 -9.17
N MET A 13 -4.49 6.82 -8.66
CA MET A 13 -5.04 7.33 -7.41
C MET A 13 -4.15 7.00 -6.22
N VAL A 14 -3.60 5.78 -6.18
CA VAL A 14 -2.62 5.36 -5.17
C VAL A 14 -1.39 6.26 -5.21
N PHE A 15 -0.86 6.55 -6.40
CA PHE A 15 0.25 7.50 -6.59
C PHE A 15 -0.07 8.87 -6.00
N CYS A 16 -1.21 9.46 -6.38
CA CYS A 16 -1.60 10.79 -5.91
C CYS A 16 -1.77 10.83 -4.39
N ILE A 17 -2.34 9.78 -3.79
CA ILE A 17 -2.48 9.68 -2.34
C ILE A 17 -1.11 9.59 -1.67
N GLN A 18 -0.19 8.79 -2.19
CA GLN A 18 1.16 8.69 -1.64
C GLN A 18 1.91 10.03 -1.69
N ILE A 19 1.83 10.74 -2.82
CA ILE A 19 2.38 12.10 -2.93
C ILE A 19 1.73 13.02 -1.92
N LEU A 20 0.40 13.03 -1.81
CA LEU A 20 -0.31 13.87 -0.85
C LEU A 20 0.14 13.62 0.59
N ILE A 21 0.32 12.36 0.98
CA ILE A 21 0.84 12.00 2.31
C ILE A 21 2.25 12.56 2.49
N LEU A 22 3.15 12.40 1.53
CA LEU A 22 4.50 12.98 1.60
C LEU A 22 4.45 14.50 1.83
N LEU A 23 3.57 15.21 1.13
CA LEU A 23 3.40 16.65 1.29
C LEU A 23 2.88 17.04 2.67
N ILE A 24 1.91 16.30 3.19
CA ILE A 24 1.38 16.51 4.54
C ILE A 24 2.49 16.31 5.59
N PHE A 25 3.28 15.23 5.47
CA PHE A 25 4.40 14.99 6.37
C PHE A 25 5.48 16.07 6.25
N SER A 26 5.78 16.54 5.04
CA SER A 26 6.74 17.65 4.86
C SER A 26 6.26 18.93 5.54
N ALA A 27 4.97 19.26 5.42
CA ALA A 27 4.38 20.43 6.04
C ALA A 27 4.32 20.36 7.58
N ILE A 28 3.93 19.21 8.16
CA ILE A 28 3.78 19.04 9.62
C ILE A 28 5.13 19.14 10.33
N PHE A 29 6.16 18.49 9.79
CA PHE A 29 7.47 18.42 10.43
C PHE A 29 8.40 19.57 10.02
N ASN A 30 7.96 20.40 9.06
CA ASN A 30 8.73 21.50 8.48
C ASN A 30 10.17 21.09 8.12
N TYR A 31 10.32 19.88 7.57
CA TYR A 31 11.62 19.33 7.25
C TYR A 31 12.22 20.03 6.03
N GLN A 32 13.44 20.54 6.18
CA GLN A 32 14.18 21.20 5.11
C GLN A 32 15.63 20.73 5.15
N ILE A 33 16.11 20.17 4.03
CA ILE A 33 17.54 19.92 3.83
C ILE A 33 18.19 21.20 3.31
N GLN A 34 19.42 21.50 3.71
CA GLN A 34 20.15 22.60 3.10
C GLN A 34 20.79 22.12 1.78
N ILE A 35 20.47 22.82 0.69
CA ILE A 35 21.09 22.61 -0.63
C ILE A 35 21.73 23.92 -1.08
N ASP A 36 22.96 23.80 -1.55
CA ASP A 36 23.67 24.92 -2.14
C ASP A 36 23.30 25.04 -3.62
N PHE A 37 23.09 26.27 -4.06
CA PHE A 37 22.76 26.58 -5.44
C PHE A 37 23.87 27.41 -6.07
N ASP A 38 24.11 27.19 -7.37
CA ASP A 38 25.02 28.05 -8.12
C ASP A 38 24.45 29.48 -8.14
N SER A 39 25.32 30.48 -8.09
CA SER A 39 24.89 31.86 -8.26
C SER A 39 24.32 32.04 -9.67
N SER A 40 23.07 32.49 -9.75
CA SER A 40 22.37 32.68 -11.02
C SER A 40 21.86 34.11 -11.12
N THR A 41 22.03 34.70 -12.30
CA THR A 41 21.45 35.99 -12.67
C THR A 41 20.08 35.84 -13.35
N ASP A 42 19.57 34.61 -13.49
CA ASP A 42 18.25 34.35 -14.09
C ASP A 42 17.14 34.91 -13.18
N PRO A 43 16.21 35.75 -13.68
CA PRO A 43 15.07 36.22 -12.90
C PRO A 43 14.19 35.09 -12.34
N ARG A 44 14.24 33.88 -12.93
CA ARG A 44 13.51 32.69 -12.45
C ARG A 44 14.29 31.82 -11.47
N ALA A 45 15.50 32.23 -11.08
CA ALA A 45 16.36 31.45 -10.19
C ALA A 45 15.62 31.09 -8.88
N GLY A 46 14.86 32.02 -8.30
CA GLY A 46 14.10 31.76 -7.07
C GLY A 46 13.05 30.64 -7.21
N GLU A 47 12.29 30.63 -8.31
CA GLU A 47 11.29 29.59 -8.58
C GLU A 47 11.94 28.22 -8.81
N GLN A 48 13.03 28.20 -9.57
CA GLN A 48 13.80 26.98 -9.86
C GLN A 48 14.40 26.38 -8.58
N GLN A 49 15.04 27.22 -7.75
CA GLN A 49 15.61 26.83 -6.46
C GLN A 49 14.53 26.30 -5.52
N PHE A 50 13.36 26.95 -5.46
CA PHE A 50 12.23 26.47 -4.68
C PHE A 50 11.77 25.08 -5.10
N ILE A 51 11.62 24.83 -6.42
CA ILE A 51 11.20 23.52 -6.94
C ILE A 51 12.24 22.44 -6.57
N ILE A 52 13.53 22.73 -6.76
CA ILE A 52 14.61 21.77 -6.43
C ILE A 52 14.62 21.48 -4.94
N GLN A 53 14.55 22.52 -4.10
CA GLN A 53 14.52 22.40 -2.64
C GLN A 53 13.31 21.59 -2.17
N PHE A 54 12.14 21.87 -2.73
CA PHE A 54 10.91 21.15 -2.44
C PHE A 54 11.04 19.66 -2.77
N LEU A 55 11.55 19.32 -3.96
CA LEU A 55 11.73 17.93 -4.35
C LEU A 55 12.75 17.24 -3.45
N ALA A 56 13.89 17.88 -3.16
CA ALA A 56 14.92 17.31 -2.31
C ALA A 56 14.44 16.94 -0.91
N ASN A 57 13.60 17.80 -0.31
CA ASN A 57 13.02 17.56 1.01
C ASN A 57 12.18 16.26 1.08
N LEU A 58 11.81 15.67 -0.07
CA LEU A 58 11.05 14.43 -0.12
C LEU A 58 11.92 13.18 0.06
N PHE A 59 13.24 13.24 -0.15
CA PHE A 59 14.07 12.01 -0.15
C PHE A 59 15.53 12.18 0.27
N LEU A 60 16.10 13.39 0.30
CA LEU A 60 17.48 13.60 0.75
C LEU A 60 17.55 13.92 2.24
N TYR A 61 18.71 13.65 2.84
CA TYR A 61 18.99 14.01 4.22
C TYR A 61 20.47 14.25 4.48
N ASN A 62 20.80 15.18 5.36
CA ASN A 62 22.19 15.48 5.75
C ASN A 62 22.42 15.45 7.27
N THR A 63 21.38 15.13 8.06
CA THR A 63 21.44 15.04 9.52
C THR A 63 20.82 13.72 9.99
N THR A 64 21.17 13.28 11.19
CA THR A 64 20.58 12.08 11.82
C THR A 64 19.06 12.19 11.95
N PHE A 65 18.54 13.37 12.29
CA PHE A 65 17.10 13.62 12.33
C PHE A 65 16.48 13.48 10.93
N GLY A 66 17.10 14.06 9.90
CA GLY A 66 16.66 13.92 8.52
C GLY A 66 16.64 12.47 8.05
N PHE A 67 17.68 11.70 8.37
CA PHE A 67 17.74 10.26 8.06
C PHE A 67 16.55 9.52 8.66
N LEU A 68 16.28 9.70 9.95
CA LEU A 68 15.16 9.05 10.63
C LEU A 68 13.82 9.49 10.04
N TYR A 69 13.65 10.80 9.83
CA TYR A 69 12.43 11.39 9.28
C TYR A 69 12.11 10.84 7.88
N ILE A 70 13.07 10.90 6.95
CA ILE A 70 12.88 10.46 5.57
C ILE A 70 12.54 8.97 5.54
N ASN A 71 13.32 8.13 6.23
CA ASN A 71 13.07 6.69 6.25
C ASN A 71 11.69 6.38 6.86
N PHE A 72 11.33 6.99 7.99
CA PHE A 72 10.05 6.78 8.65
C PHE A 72 8.86 7.21 7.78
N THR A 73 8.92 8.40 7.17
CA THR A 73 7.88 8.90 6.27
C THR A 73 7.70 7.95 5.09
N TRP A 74 8.80 7.48 4.48
CA TRP A 74 8.73 6.54 3.36
C TRP A 74 8.21 5.16 3.76
N VAL A 75 8.52 4.68 4.97
CA VAL A 75 7.89 3.46 5.51
C VAL A 75 6.38 3.63 5.55
N ILE A 76 5.87 4.72 6.13
CA ILE A 76 4.42 4.98 6.23
C ILE A 76 3.78 5.04 4.84
N VAL A 77 4.37 5.79 3.92
CA VAL A 77 3.86 5.94 2.55
C VAL A 77 3.86 4.61 1.81
N SER A 78 4.85 3.74 2.08
CA SER A 78 4.98 2.43 1.45
C SER A 78 3.91 1.43 1.89
N LEU A 79 3.33 1.62 3.09
CA LEU A 79 2.27 0.75 3.60
C LEU A 79 1.01 0.82 2.75
N LEU A 80 0.73 1.96 2.11
CA LEU A 80 -0.50 2.15 1.35
C LEU A 80 -0.60 1.16 0.18
N PRO A 81 0.36 1.04 -0.76
CA PRO A 81 0.32 -0.01 -1.78
C PRO A 81 0.37 -1.43 -1.23
N ILE A 82 1.04 -1.67 -0.09
CA ILE A 82 1.11 -3.00 0.53
C ILE A 82 -0.26 -3.44 1.04
N LEU A 83 -1.00 -2.54 1.71
CA LEU A 83 -2.34 -2.82 2.22
C LEU A 83 -3.37 -2.98 1.09
N MET A 84 -3.23 -2.16 0.04
CA MET A 84 -4.16 -2.13 -1.09
C MET A 84 -3.93 -3.27 -2.08
N PHE A 85 -2.67 -3.60 -2.36
CA PHE A 85 -2.29 -4.68 -3.25
C PHE A 85 -1.86 -5.89 -2.42
N ASN A 86 -2.68 -6.94 -2.41
CA ASN A 86 -2.34 -8.22 -1.78
C ASN A 86 -1.24 -9.00 -2.54
N ASN A 87 -0.31 -8.31 -3.19
CA ASN A 87 0.78 -8.84 -4.00
C ASN A 87 2.00 -7.93 -3.88
N PHE A 88 3.07 -8.47 -3.29
CA PHE A 88 4.32 -7.75 -3.04
C PHE A 88 4.92 -7.13 -4.32
N ARG A 89 4.79 -7.79 -5.49
CA ARG A 89 5.31 -7.27 -6.76
C ARG A 89 4.63 -5.97 -7.17
N LYS A 90 3.31 -5.91 -6.97
CA LYS A 90 2.55 -4.69 -7.26
C LYS A 90 2.85 -3.59 -6.24
N ALA A 91 3.00 -3.95 -4.97
CA ALA A 91 3.29 -3.01 -3.90
C ALA A 91 4.67 -2.34 -4.08
N TYR A 92 5.75 -3.10 -4.20
CA TYR A 92 7.09 -2.51 -4.37
C TYR A 92 7.19 -1.73 -5.69
N SER A 93 6.58 -2.22 -6.78
CA SER A 93 6.58 -1.52 -8.06
C SER A 93 5.90 -0.16 -7.96
N MET A 94 4.78 -0.07 -7.22
CA MET A 94 4.10 1.20 -6.97
C MET A 94 4.96 2.13 -6.10
N ASN A 95 5.53 1.60 -5.01
CA ASN A 95 6.40 2.36 -4.11
C ASN A 95 7.62 2.93 -4.84
N LEU A 96 8.27 2.13 -5.68
CA LEU A 96 9.39 2.58 -6.49
C LEU A 96 8.97 3.60 -7.54
N ALA A 97 7.81 3.45 -8.18
CA ALA A 97 7.32 4.45 -9.14
C ALA A 97 7.08 5.81 -8.45
N THR A 98 6.44 5.80 -7.29
CA THR A 98 6.21 7.00 -6.48
C THR A 98 7.51 7.62 -5.97
N PHE A 99 8.52 6.80 -5.68
CA PHE A 99 9.83 7.25 -5.26
C PHE A 99 10.65 7.86 -6.41
N PHE A 100 10.79 7.13 -7.51
CA PHE A 100 11.65 7.53 -8.63
C PHE A 100 11.08 8.68 -9.44
N PHE A 101 9.76 8.85 -9.51
CA PHE A 101 9.16 9.95 -10.28
C PHE A 101 9.64 11.33 -9.80
N PRO A 102 9.43 11.76 -8.53
CA PRO A 102 9.95 13.05 -8.05
C PRO A 102 11.49 13.08 -8.01
N ASN A 103 12.15 11.96 -7.71
CA ASN A 103 13.62 11.87 -7.72
C ASN A 103 14.21 12.21 -9.09
N PHE A 104 13.63 11.67 -10.16
CA PHE A 104 14.05 11.94 -11.52
C PHE A 104 14.01 13.44 -11.83
N PHE A 105 12.91 14.11 -11.51
CA PHE A 105 12.80 15.56 -11.74
C PHE A 105 13.79 16.35 -10.90
N PHE A 106 14.06 15.93 -9.67
CA PHE A 106 15.08 16.58 -8.85
C PHE A 106 16.46 16.53 -9.49
N TYR A 107 16.94 15.33 -9.87
CA TYR A 107 18.26 15.20 -10.48
C TYR A 107 18.36 15.99 -11.78
N VAL A 108 17.32 15.94 -12.62
CA VAL A 108 17.29 16.68 -13.88
C VAL A 108 17.33 18.19 -13.64
N PHE A 109 16.52 18.72 -12.73
CA PHE A 109 16.48 20.15 -12.46
C PHE A 109 17.74 20.63 -11.75
N TYR A 110 18.24 19.90 -10.77
CA TYR A 110 19.42 20.32 -10.02
C TYR A 110 20.67 20.32 -10.91
N TRP A 111 20.86 19.28 -11.73
CA TRP A 111 21.93 19.26 -12.72
C TRP A 111 21.81 20.41 -13.74
N ARG A 112 20.58 20.70 -14.20
CA ARG A 112 20.34 21.71 -15.23
C ARG A 112 20.57 23.14 -14.74
N TYR A 113 20.18 23.44 -13.50
CA TYR A 113 20.14 24.82 -12.99
C TYR A 113 21.24 25.12 -11.96
N SER A 114 21.97 24.13 -11.47
CA SER A 114 23.10 24.32 -10.54
C SER A 114 24.14 23.23 -10.71
N ILE A 115 24.77 23.18 -11.90
CA ILE A 115 25.65 22.09 -12.30
C ILE A 115 26.90 21.96 -11.41
N THR A 116 27.42 23.08 -10.89
CA THR A 116 28.65 23.08 -10.09
C THR A 116 28.35 22.49 -8.72
N SER A 117 27.33 23.01 -8.03
CA SER A 117 26.82 22.46 -6.77
C SER A 117 26.32 21.03 -6.93
N PHE A 118 25.65 20.68 -8.04
CA PHE A 118 25.24 19.31 -8.33
C PHE A 118 26.43 18.36 -8.38
N SER A 119 27.48 18.72 -9.11
CA SER A 119 28.62 17.84 -9.36
C SER A 119 29.41 17.52 -8.08
N SER A 120 29.42 18.43 -7.10
CA SER A 120 30.11 18.21 -5.82
C SER A 120 29.36 17.25 -4.89
N VAL A 121 28.03 17.24 -4.92
CA VAL A 121 27.19 16.44 -3.99
C VAL A 121 26.53 15.23 -4.64
N PHE A 122 26.53 15.13 -5.97
CA PHE A 122 25.85 14.07 -6.71
C PHE A 122 26.20 12.65 -6.24
N PRO A 123 27.48 12.28 -6.00
CA PRO A 123 27.80 10.94 -5.52
C PRO A 123 27.11 10.61 -4.19
N THR A 124 27.09 11.56 -3.26
CA THR A 124 26.45 11.39 -1.94
C THR A 124 24.94 11.22 -2.08
N PHE A 125 24.27 12.12 -2.82
CA PHE A 125 22.82 12.06 -3.03
C PHE A 125 22.41 10.78 -3.77
N LEU A 126 23.21 10.33 -4.74
CA LEU A 126 22.96 9.09 -5.46
C LEU A 126 23.01 7.89 -4.52
N VAL A 127 23.99 7.83 -3.61
CA VAL A 127 24.08 6.76 -2.59
C VAL A 127 22.88 6.79 -1.66
N GLU A 128 22.47 7.95 -1.17
CA GLU A 128 21.27 8.11 -0.33
C GLU A 128 20.01 7.62 -1.04
N THR A 129 19.86 7.99 -2.33
CA THR A 129 18.72 7.60 -3.17
C THR A 129 18.67 6.10 -3.39
N VAL A 130 19.81 5.48 -3.72
CA VAL A 130 19.92 4.02 -3.92
C VAL A 130 19.65 3.28 -2.60
N ALA A 131 20.20 3.75 -1.49
CA ALA A 131 19.98 3.16 -0.18
C ALA A 131 18.48 3.18 0.19
N LEU A 132 17.81 4.31 -0.01
CA LEU A 132 16.37 4.45 0.26
C LEU A 132 15.52 3.57 -0.67
N ALA A 133 15.89 3.48 -1.96
CA ALA A 133 15.21 2.58 -2.90
C ALA A 133 15.32 1.11 -2.48
N ILE A 134 16.50 0.67 -2.04
CA ILE A 134 16.72 -0.69 -1.52
C ILE A 134 15.87 -0.92 -0.27
N THR A 135 15.87 0.04 0.68
CA THR A 135 15.03 -0.01 1.88
C THR A 135 13.55 -0.17 1.53
N LEU A 136 13.04 0.60 0.56
CA LEU A 136 11.66 0.49 0.09
C LEU A 136 11.33 -0.89 -0.49
N VAL A 137 12.25 -1.51 -1.23
CA VAL A 137 12.07 -2.87 -1.76
C VAL A 137 12.00 -3.89 -0.63
N ILE A 138 12.96 -3.83 0.31
CA ILE A 138 13.03 -4.76 1.45
C ILE A 138 11.76 -4.66 2.30
N ILE A 139 11.34 -3.45 2.65
CA ILE A 139 10.13 -3.17 3.43
C ILE A 139 8.89 -3.68 2.68
N SER A 140 8.78 -3.37 1.38
CA SER A 140 7.62 -3.79 0.58
C SER A 140 7.49 -5.30 0.51
N ILE A 141 8.60 -6.03 0.38
CA ILE A 141 8.61 -7.50 0.38
C ILE A 141 8.30 -8.02 1.78
N GLY A 142 9.07 -7.59 2.79
CA GLY A 142 8.97 -8.07 4.17
C GLY A 142 7.59 -7.87 4.78
N LEU A 143 7.05 -6.65 4.74
CA LEU A 143 5.70 -6.36 5.27
C LEU A 143 4.60 -7.08 4.50
N SER A 144 4.73 -7.23 3.18
CA SER A 144 3.76 -8.00 2.40
C SER A 144 3.71 -9.47 2.85
N PHE A 145 4.85 -10.07 3.20
CA PHE A 145 4.90 -11.43 3.74
C PHE A 145 4.28 -11.50 5.14
N VAL A 146 4.64 -10.59 6.04
CA VAL A 146 4.09 -10.53 7.41
C VAL A 146 2.56 -10.39 7.37
N LEU A 147 2.03 -9.48 6.56
CA LEU A 147 0.59 -9.29 6.42
C LEU A 147 -0.12 -10.52 5.83
N LYS A 148 0.55 -11.26 4.93
CA LYS A 148 0.00 -12.50 4.38
C LYS A 148 -0.08 -13.59 5.45
N LEU A 149 0.89 -13.68 6.35
CA LEU A 149 0.87 -14.61 7.49
C LEU A 149 -0.31 -14.31 8.42
N ILE A 150 -0.46 -13.05 8.85
CA ILE A 150 -1.55 -12.61 9.73
C ILE A 150 -2.93 -12.92 9.12
N ARG A 151 -3.14 -12.58 7.83
CA ARG A 151 -4.41 -12.87 7.13
C ARG A 151 -4.68 -14.37 6.94
N SER A 152 -3.65 -15.20 6.90
CA SER A 152 -3.82 -16.65 6.74
C SER A 152 -4.32 -17.32 8.01
N GLU A 153 -4.02 -16.76 9.17
CA GLU A 153 -4.53 -17.22 10.46
C GLU A 153 -6.03 -16.88 10.62
N GLU A 154 -6.44 -15.66 10.23
CA GLU A 154 -7.86 -15.26 10.25
C GLU A 154 -8.75 -16.08 9.30
N LYS A 155 -8.19 -16.61 8.21
CA LYS A 155 -8.93 -17.46 7.25
C LYS A 155 -9.08 -18.92 7.68
N LYS A 156 -8.53 -19.32 8.82
CA LYS A 156 -8.87 -20.60 9.47
C LYS A 156 -10.19 -20.52 10.25
N ILE A 157 -11.15 -19.69 9.80
CA ILE A 157 -12.55 -19.88 10.18
C ILE A 157 -13.01 -21.19 9.57
N ASP A 158 -13.68 -21.96 10.40
CA ASP A 158 -13.53 -23.39 10.55
C ASP A 158 -14.07 -24.18 9.35
N ILE A 159 -13.23 -24.99 8.69
CA ILE A 159 -13.71 -25.99 7.73
C ILE A 159 -14.75 -26.89 8.41
N LYS A 160 -14.65 -27.09 9.74
CA LYS A 160 -15.65 -27.80 10.52
C LYS A 160 -16.99 -27.07 10.61
N ASP A 161 -17.03 -25.74 10.60
CA ASP A 161 -18.29 -24.98 10.60
C ASP A 161 -19.02 -25.06 9.26
N ILE A 162 -18.26 -25.17 8.15
CA ILE A 162 -18.82 -25.42 6.81
C ILE A 162 -19.34 -26.87 6.72
N GLU A 163 -18.59 -27.83 7.26
CA GLU A 163 -19.02 -29.23 7.36
C GLU A 163 -20.30 -29.37 8.21
N LEU A 164 -20.37 -28.69 9.36
CA LEU A 164 -21.55 -28.66 10.23
C LEU A 164 -22.78 -28.01 9.55
N LYS A 165 -22.59 -26.96 8.75
CA LYS A 165 -23.68 -26.31 7.99
C LYS A 165 -24.19 -27.10 6.78
N ASN A 166 -23.40 -28.06 6.31
CA ASN A 166 -23.76 -28.91 5.18
C ASN A 166 -24.44 -30.21 5.59
N ARG A 167 -24.36 -30.59 6.87
CA ARG A 167 -25.14 -31.71 7.40
C ARG A 167 -26.62 -31.33 7.40
N SER A 168 -27.46 -32.23 6.87
CA SER A 168 -28.91 -32.06 6.83
C SER A 168 -29.61 -33.32 7.34
N GLU A 169 -30.79 -33.17 7.92
CA GLU A 169 -31.60 -34.29 8.40
C GLU A 169 -32.96 -34.25 7.71
N CYS A 170 -33.45 -35.41 7.26
CA CYS A 170 -34.77 -35.51 6.66
C CYS A 170 -35.86 -35.37 7.73
N PRO A 171 -36.77 -34.38 7.63
CA PRO A 171 -37.83 -34.19 8.63
C PRO A 171 -38.82 -35.36 8.69
N GLN A 172 -39.00 -36.09 7.58
CA GLN A 172 -39.95 -37.21 7.49
C GLN A 172 -39.46 -38.55 8.05
N CYS A 173 -38.14 -38.83 8.00
CA CYS A 173 -37.62 -40.15 8.39
C CYS A 173 -36.36 -40.10 9.27
N GLY A 174 -35.88 -38.91 9.65
CA GLY A 174 -34.71 -38.75 10.51
C GLY A 174 -33.37 -39.16 9.88
N ALA A 175 -33.34 -39.43 8.57
CA ALA A 175 -32.11 -39.79 7.87
C ALA A 175 -31.14 -38.59 7.83
N LYS A 176 -29.90 -38.80 8.27
CA LYS A 176 -28.85 -37.79 8.31
C LYS A 176 -27.98 -37.87 7.07
N PHE A 177 -27.66 -36.71 6.50
CA PHE A 177 -26.86 -36.58 5.30
C PHE A 177 -25.69 -35.64 5.57
N ASP A 178 -24.51 -35.98 5.08
CA ASP A 178 -23.32 -35.12 5.11
C ASP A 178 -23.34 -34.04 4.00
N SER A 179 -24.48 -33.89 3.32
CA SER A 179 -24.71 -32.93 2.24
C SER A 179 -26.18 -32.48 2.24
N LYS A 180 -26.55 -31.57 1.33
CA LYS A 180 -27.93 -31.11 1.11
C LYS A 180 -28.50 -31.74 -0.16
N PRO A 181 -29.01 -32.99 -0.11
CA PRO A 181 -29.62 -33.61 -1.28
C PRO A 181 -30.99 -32.98 -1.58
N GLU A 182 -31.37 -32.92 -2.86
CA GLU A 182 -32.70 -32.44 -3.26
C GLU A 182 -33.81 -33.43 -2.89
N TYR A 183 -33.47 -34.71 -2.74
CA TYR A 183 -34.38 -35.78 -2.35
C TYR A 183 -33.77 -36.61 -1.23
N CYS A 184 -34.60 -37.05 -0.28
CA CYS A 184 -34.20 -38.04 0.70
C CYS A 184 -34.09 -39.42 0.04
N TYR A 185 -32.89 -40.02 -0.01
CA TYR A 185 -32.70 -41.34 -0.61
C TYR A 185 -33.39 -42.50 0.13
N ASN A 186 -33.89 -42.25 1.36
CA ASN A 186 -34.55 -43.27 2.16
C ASN A 186 -36.08 -43.25 2.02
N CYS A 187 -36.70 -42.07 1.94
CA CYS A 187 -38.16 -41.92 1.86
C CYS A 187 -38.65 -41.23 0.57
N ASN A 188 -37.74 -40.91 -0.36
CA ASN A 188 -37.98 -40.22 -1.63
C ASN A 188 -38.71 -38.88 -1.52
N THR A 189 -38.75 -38.28 -0.33
CA THR A 189 -39.34 -36.95 -0.12
C THR A 189 -38.43 -35.88 -0.70
N TYR A 190 -39.02 -34.91 -1.39
CA TYR A 190 -38.33 -33.72 -1.88
C TYR A 190 -38.00 -32.77 -0.72
N LEU A 191 -36.75 -32.32 -0.65
CA LEU A 191 -36.19 -31.55 0.48
C LEU A 191 -35.92 -30.08 0.14
N LYS A 192 -36.20 -29.64 -1.10
CA LYS A 192 -35.98 -28.24 -1.52
C LYS A 192 -37.15 -27.37 -1.07
N GLU A 193 -36.84 -26.38 -0.23
CA GLU A 193 -37.73 -25.29 0.27
C GLU A 193 -38.57 -25.51 1.54
N GLU A 194 -37.97 -25.98 2.64
CA GLU A 194 -38.52 -25.70 4.00
C GLU A 194 -37.48 -25.17 5.02
N LEU A 195 -36.24 -24.86 4.59
CA LEU A 195 -35.20 -24.30 5.47
C LEU A 195 -35.08 -22.77 5.41
N GLY A 196 -36.06 -22.09 4.81
CA GLY A 196 -36.34 -20.68 5.08
C GLY A 196 -37.52 -20.62 6.04
N GLU A 197 -37.31 -20.06 7.23
CA GLU A 197 -38.32 -19.85 8.29
C GLU A 197 -38.76 -21.07 9.11
N ILE A 198 -37.86 -21.63 9.92
CA ILE A 198 -38.22 -21.96 11.32
C ILE A 198 -37.06 -21.50 12.22
N ILE A 199 -36.89 -20.18 12.31
CA ILE A 199 -36.37 -19.58 13.54
C ILE A 199 -37.54 -19.59 14.52
N GLY A 200 -37.41 -20.36 15.60
CA GLY A 200 -38.10 -20.21 16.89
C GLY A 200 -39.50 -19.61 16.88
N SER A 201 -40.51 -20.46 16.73
CA SER A 201 -41.58 -20.53 17.74
C SER A 201 -41.35 -21.88 18.46
N GLU A 202 -41.41 -22.03 19.77
CA GLU A 202 -42.32 -21.45 20.76
C GLU A 202 -41.64 -21.34 22.14
N LYS A 203 -42.13 -20.35 22.90
CA LYS A 203 -42.31 -20.27 24.37
C LYS A 203 -41.14 -20.48 25.32
#